data_AF-A0A418M236-F1
#
_entry.id   AF-A0A418M236-F1
#
_cell.length_a   1.000
_cell.length_b   1.000
_cell.length_c   1.000
_cell.angle_alpha   90.00
_cell.angle_beta   90.00
_cell.angle_gamma   90.00
#
_symmetry.space_group_name_H-M   'P 1'
#
loop_
_entity.id
_entity.type
_entity.pdbx_description
1 polymer ?
#
loop_
_entity_poly.entity_id
_entity_poly.type
_entity_poly.pdbx_seq_one_letter_code
_entity_poly.pdbx_strand_id
1 'polypeptide(L)' 'MAMKKHYTAVFKAQLVLELLKEEKTISQISSEYGVHFTMIHRWKNTAIEKLSTVFEAIYICRGVYEPLYSQRAVVQR' A
#
# COMPACT_ATOMS: atom_id res chain seq x y z
N MET A 1 11.58 -13.95 25.87
CA MET A 1 10.75 -12.99 25.12
C MET A 1 11.23 -12.99 23.67
N ALA A 2 10.39 -13.35 22.70
CA ALA A 2 10.78 -13.35 21.29
C ALA A 2 10.93 -11.90 20.80
N MET A 3 12.13 -11.54 20.35
CA MET A 3 12.43 -10.21 19.81
C MET A 3 11.68 -10.03 18.48
N LYS A 4 10.75 -9.06 18.43
CA LYS A 4 10.06 -8.73 17.19
C LYS A 4 11.07 -8.09 16.24
N LYS A 5 11.27 -8.70 15.06
CA LYS A 5 12.06 -8.08 13.99
C LYS A 5 11.32 -6.84 13.50
N HIS A 6 11.97 -5.68 13.60
CA HIS A 6 11.46 -4.43 13.07
C HIS A 6 11.95 -4.26 11.63
N TYR A 7 11.03 -3.96 10.72
CA TYR A 7 11.31 -3.70 9.31
C TYR A 7 11.01 -2.24 8.99
N THR A 8 11.93 -1.58 8.28
CA THR A 8 11.77 -0.20 7.83
C THR A 8 10.62 -0.07 6.83
N ALA A 9 10.04 1.11 6.72
CA ALA A 9 8.96 1.37 5.77
C ALA A 9 9.41 1.16 4.31
N VAL A 10 10.66 1.58 4.00
CA VAL A 10 11.28 1.40 2.68
C VAL A 10 11.36 -0.08 2.31
N PHE A 11 11.83 -0.92 3.23
CA PHE A 11 11.97 -2.35 2.98
C PHE A 11 10.61 -3.02 2.71
N LYS A 12 9.58 -2.66 3.46
CA LYS A 12 8.21 -3.15 3.23
C LYS A 12 7.70 -2.74 1.85
N ALA A 13 7.96 -1.50 1.44
CA ALA A 13 7.54 -0.99 0.14
C ALA A 13 8.24 -1.71 -1.01
N GLN A 14 9.54 -1.99 -0.90
CA GLN A 14 10.29 -2.76 -1.89
C GLN A 14 9.72 -4.16 -2.08
N LEU A 15 9.48 -4.89 -0.99
CA LEU A 15 8.90 -6.23 -1.05
C LEU A 15 7.50 -6.25 -1.67
N VAL A 16 6.65 -5.30 -1.28
CA VAL A 16 5.30 -5.18 -1.84
C VAL A 16 5.37 -4.82 -3.32
N LEU A 17 6.32 -4.01 -3.75
CA LEU A 17 6.50 -3.65 -5.15
C LEU A 17 6.94 -4.85 -6.00
N GLU A 18 7.89 -5.65 -5.53
CA GLU A 18 8.28 -6.92 -6.18
C GLU A 18 7.08 -7.87 -6.31
N LEU A 19 6.21 -7.91 -5.31
CA LEU A 19 4.97 -8.70 -5.34
C LEU A 19 3.94 -8.20 -6.34
N LEU A 20 3.75 -6.89 -6.42
CA LEU A 20 2.77 -6.29 -7.32
C LEU A 20 3.20 -6.38 -8.79
N LYS A 21 4.50 -6.44 -9.04
CA LYS A 21 5.07 -6.68 -10.36
C LYS A 21 5.05 -8.16 -10.77
N GLU A 22 4.66 -9.06 -9.87
CA GLU A 22 4.68 -10.52 -10.08
C GLU A 22 6.06 -11.08 -10.47
N GLU A 23 7.15 -10.34 -10.22
CA GLU A 23 8.52 -10.75 -10.53
C GLU A 23 8.97 -11.93 -9.66
N LYS A 24 8.48 -11.98 -8.41
CA LYS A 24 8.79 -13.05 -7.46
C LYS A 24 7.53 -13.47 -6.71
N THR A 25 7.39 -14.78 -6.51
CA THR A 25 6.31 -15.34 -5.71
C THR A 25 6.55 -15.10 -4.22
N ILE A 26 5.48 -15.12 -3.42
CA ILE A 26 5.55 -14.93 -1.95
C ILE A 26 6.50 -15.93 -1.29
N SER A 27 6.54 -17.16 -1.80
CA SER A 27 7.43 -18.24 -1.32
C SER A 27 8.90 -17.97 -1.62
N GLN A 28 9.21 -17.46 -2.81
CA GLN A 28 10.57 -17.06 -3.19
C GLN A 28 11.06 -15.89 -2.33
N ILE A 29 10.24 -14.85 -2.18
CA ILE A 29 10.56 -13.69 -1.33
C ILE A 29 10.74 -14.11 0.13
N SER A 30 9.89 -15.01 0.62
CA SER A 30 10.00 -15.53 1.98
C SER A 30 11.34 -16.26 2.19
N SER A 31 11.77 -17.03 1.20
CA SER A 31 13.04 -17.76 1.22
C SER A 31 14.26 -16.83 1.10
N GLU A 32 14.21 -15.84 0.22
CA GLU A 32 15.33 -14.94 -0.09
C GLU A 32 15.59 -13.93 1.03
N TYR A 33 14.54 -13.31 1.56
CA TYR A 33 14.65 -12.26 2.58
C TYR A 33 14.44 -12.78 4.01
N GLY A 34 14.12 -14.08 4.18
CA GLY A 34 13.91 -14.71 5.50
C GLY A 34 12.70 -14.15 6.25
N VAL A 35 11.71 -13.62 5.53
CA VAL A 35 10.48 -13.04 6.09
C VAL A 35 9.34 -14.04 6.00
N HIS A 36 8.56 -14.20 7.06
CA HIS A 36 7.43 -15.12 7.06
C HIS A 36 6.29 -14.67 6.12
N PHE A 37 5.76 -15.60 5.32
CA PHE A 37 4.72 -15.35 4.29
C PHE A 37 3.49 -14.58 4.80
N THR A 38 3.01 -14.88 6.01
CA THR A 38 1.85 -14.17 6.61
C THR A 38 2.10 -12.68 6.76
N MET A 39 3.34 -12.31 7.06
CA MET A 39 3.73 -10.91 7.27
C MET A 39 3.78 -10.16 5.95
N ILE A 40 4.26 -10.84 4.90
CA ILE A 40 4.28 -10.35 3.52
C ILE A 40 2.85 -10.12 3.01
N HIS A 41 1.94 -11.09 3.21
CA HIS A 41 0.51 -10.93 2.88
C HIS A 41 -0.12 -9.73 3.59
N ARG A 42 0.17 -9.58 4.89
CA ARG A 42 -0.33 -8.45 5.67
C ARG A 42 0.14 -7.12 5.09
N TRP A 43 1.42 -7.00 4.72
CA TRP A 43 1.96 -5.78 4.13
C TRP A 43 1.38 -5.48 2.75
N LYS A 44 1.15 -6.50 1.92
CA LYS A 44 0.44 -6.35 0.64
C LYS A 44 -0.94 -5.74 0.85
N ASN A 45 -1.74 -6.29 1.76
CA ASN A 45 -3.09 -5.78 2.03
C ASN A 45 -3.06 -4.35 2.57
N THR A 46 -2.18 -4.07 3.55
CA THR A 46 -2.01 -2.72 4.09
C THR A 46 -1.59 -1.72 3.01
N ALA A 47 -0.73 -2.11 2.08
CA ALA A 47 -0.33 -1.23 0.98
C ALA A 47 -1.52 -0.93 0.05
N ILE A 48 -2.29 -1.94 -0.36
CA ILE A 48 -3.46 -1.75 -1.22
C ILE A 48 -4.48 -0.81 -0.58
N GLU A 49 -4.78 -0.99 0.72
CA GLU A 49 -5.70 -0.13 1.46
C GLU A 49 -5.21 1.32 1.57
N LYS A 50 -3.90 1.51 1.77
CA LYS A 50 -3.31 2.83 2.00
C LYS A 50 -2.96 3.58 0.71
N LEU A 51 -2.81 2.89 -0.42
CA LEU A 51 -2.45 3.51 -1.70
C LEU A 51 -3.44 4.60 -2.10
N SER A 52 -4.75 4.35 -2.01
CA SER A 52 -5.78 5.35 -2.34
C SER A 52 -5.62 6.63 -1.51
N THR A 53 -5.41 6.50 -0.20
CA THR A 53 -5.20 7.64 0.70
C THR A 53 -3.90 8.38 0.41
N VAL A 54 -2.84 7.67 0.04
CA VAL A 54 -1.56 8.30 -0.34
C VAL A 54 -1.74 9.14 -1.60
N PHE A 55 -2.44 8.62 -2.60
CA PHE A 55 -2.72 9.38 -3.81
C PHE A 55 -3.63 10.58 -3.54
N GLU A 56 -4.71 10.41 -2.79
CA GLU A 56 -5.58 11.51 -2.39
C GLU A 56 -4.82 12.62 -1.66
N ALA A 57 -3.97 12.26 -0.70
CA ALA A 57 -3.12 13.21 0.02
C ALA A 57 -2.15 13.96 -0.92
N ILE A 58 -1.55 13.27 -1.89
CA ILE A 58 -0.66 13.89 -2.89
C ILE A 58 -1.43 14.92 -3.73
N TYR A 59 -2.65 14.61 -4.16
CA TYR A 59 -3.43 15.50 -5.02
C TYR A 59 -4.02 16.70 -4.26
N ILE A 60 -4.40 16.53 -2.99
CA ILE A 60 -4.84 17.62 -2.10
C ILE A 60 -3.68 18.59 -1.84
N CYS A 61 -2.50 18.08 -1.45
CA CYS A 61 -1.35 18.94 -1.15
C CYS A 61 -0.77 19.66 -2.38
N ARG A 62 -0.95 19.10 -3.58
CA ARG A 62 -0.52 19.75 -4.83
C ARG A 62 -1.55 20.74 -5.39
N GLY A 63 -2.73 20.86 -4.77
CA GLY A 63 -3.77 21.79 -5.22
C GLY A 63 -4.39 21.44 -6.58
N VAL A 64 -4.36 20.16 -6.98
CA VAL A 64 -4.79 19.72 -8.32
C VAL A 64 -6.11 18.92 -8.28
N TYR A 65 -6.61 18.56 -7.09
CA TYR A 65 -7.85 17.80 -6.95
C TYR A 65 -9.03 18.68 -6.53
N GLU A 66 -9.94 18.92 -7.46
CA GLU A 66 -11.30 19.36 -7.18
C GLU A 66 -12.17 18.09 -7.17
N PRO A 67 -12.73 17.66 -6.02
CA PRO A 67 -13.42 16.39 -5.95
C PRO A 67 -14.73 16.45 -6.74
N LEU A 68 -14.91 15.57 -7.73
CA LEU A 68 -16.17 15.33 -8.44
C LEU A 68 -17.32 14.83 -7.55
N TYR A 69 -17.16 14.87 -6.22
CA TYR A 69 -18.23 14.72 -5.24
C TYR A 69 -18.89 16.06 -4.88
N SER A 70 -18.96 16.99 -5.84
CA SER A 70 -19.95 18.08 -5.88
C SER A 70 -21.06 17.78 -6.90
N GLN A 71 -21.53 16.52 -6.94
CA GLN A 71 -22.76 16.14 -7.67
C GLN A 71 -23.95 15.88 -6.74
N ARG A 72 -23.86 16.31 -5.46
CA ARG A 72 -25.01 16.35 -4.53
C ARG A 72 -25.53 17.76 -4.25
N ALA A 73 -25.27 18.69 -5.16
CA ALA A 73 -25.88 20.02 -5.15
C ALA A 73 -26.45 20.38 -6.53
N VAL A 74 -27.24 19.49 -7.12
CA VAL A 74 -28.29 19.89 -8.07
C VAL A 74 -29.60 19.32 -7.55
N VAL A 75 -30.23 20.10 -6.68
CA VAL A 75 -31.70 20.21 -6.69
C VAL A 75 -32.08 20.57 -8.12
N GLN A 76 -32.67 19.63 -8.85
CA GLN A 76 -33.56 19.93 -9.96
C GLN A 76 -34.80 19.07 -9.78
N ARG A 77 -35.81 19.73 -9.21
CA ARG A 77 -37.26 19.52 -9.29
C ARG A 77 -37.78 18.10 -9.53
#